data_AF-A0AAN8TQ54-F1
#
_entry.id   AF-A0AAN8TQ54-F1
#
_cell.length_a   1.000
_cell.length_b   1.000
_cell.length_c   1.000
_cell.angle_alpha   90.00
_cell.angle_beta   90.00
_cell.angle_gamma   90.00
#
_symmetry.space_group_name_H-M   'P 1'
#
loop_
_entity.id
_entity.type
_entity.pdbx_description
1 polymer ?
#
loop_
_entity_poly.entity_id
_entity_poly.type
_entity_poly.pdbx_seq_one_letter_code
_entity_poly.pdbx_strand_id
1 'polypeptide(L)'
;MLFTDYSDYFKNYDAKNKIIELPGLPPLSPIDFPSFVFDDVESFNRAIKSIKRQIEMLNSEENSRVFVNTFEALKFDVLKILNHVTMVGIGPSIPLIFLDDNTFRADMIEISSKNYMD
;
A
#
# COMPACT_ATOMS: atom_id res chain seq x y z
N MET A 1 -16.51 -5.66 2.69
CA MET A 1 -16.22 -7.02 2.15
C MET A 1 -15.11 -6.87 1.10
N LEU A 2 -13.82 -6.99 1.46
CA LEU A 2 -12.70 -6.67 0.53
C LEU A 2 -11.47 -7.58 0.58
N PHE A 3 -11.30 -8.43 1.60
CA PHE A 3 -10.09 -9.26 1.72
C PHE A 3 -10.38 -10.76 1.74
N THR A 4 -11.59 -11.16 2.14
CA THR A 4 -11.98 -12.58 2.22
C THR A 4 -12.23 -13.16 0.84
N ASP A 5 -12.98 -12.46 0.00
CA ASP A 5 -13.49 -12.99 -1.27
C ASP A 5 -12.39 -13.14 -2.32
N TYR A 6 -11.39 -12.25 -2.28
CA TYR A 6 -10.24 -12.33 -3.17
C TYR A 6 -9.19 -13.33 -2.70
N SER A 7 -9.23 -13.82 -1.45
CA SER A 7 -8.20 -14.75 -0.98
C SER A 7 -8.19 -16.06 -1.79
N ASP A 8 -9.36 -16.54 -2.22
CA ASP A 8 -9.46 -17.73 -3.07
C ASP A 8 -9.14 -17.43 -4.54
N TYR A 9 -9.33 -16.18 -4.97
CA TYR A 9 -8.89 -15.69 -6.29
C TYR A 9 -7.36 -15.77 -6.42
N PHE A 10 -6.62 -15.33 -5.40
CA PHE A 10 -5.16 -15.32 -5.43
C PHE A 10 -4.52 -16.71 -5.21
N LYS A 11 -5.13 -17.58 -4.39
CA LYS A 11 -4.61 -18.95 -4.14
C LYS A 11 -4.57 -19.84 -5.37
N ASN A 12 -5.50 -19.66 -6.30
CA ASN A 12 -5.58 -20.45 -7.54
C ASN A 12 -4.98 -19.70 -8.75
N TYR A 13 -4.34 -18.55 -8.49
CA TYR A 13 -3.78 -17.71 -9.53
C TYR A 13 -2.40 -18.22 -9.93
N ASP A 14 -2.26 -18.71 -11.17
CA ASP A 14 -0.96 -19.03 -11.74
C ASP A 14 -0.21 -17.71 -12.04
N ALA A 15 0.55 -17.26 -11.04
CA ALA A 15 1.14 -15.94 -10.91
C ALA A 15 2.24 -15.62 -11.94
N LYS A 16 2.60 -16.55 -12.83
CA LYS A 16 3.83 -16.38 -13.59
C LYS A 16 3.80 -15.32 -14.68
N ASN A 17 2.66 -14.88 -15.22
CA ASN A 17 2.60 -13.86 -16.30
C ASN A 17 1.22 -13.21 -16.51
N LYS A 18 0.29 -13.28 -15.56
CA LYS A 18 -1.08 -12.81 -15.77
C LYS A 18 -1.31 -11.46 -15.09
N ILE A 19 -2.16 -10.66 -15.72
CA ILE A 19 -2.63 -9.37 -15.21
C ILE A 19 -3.82 -9.61 -14.26
N ILE A 20 -3.85 -8.88 -13.16
CA ILE A 20 -4.87 -8.91 -12.12
C ILE A 20 -5.73 -7.66 -12.28
N GLU A 21 -7.02 -7.89 -12.54
CA GLU A 21 -8.00 -6.83 -12.68
C GLU A 21 -8.78 -6.71 -11.37
N LEU A 22 -8.59 -5.60 -10.68
CA LEU A 22 -9.37 -5.25 -9.50
C LEU A 22 -10.32 -4.11 -9.85
N PRO A 23 -11.58 -4.16 -9.38
CA PRO A 23 -12.54 -3.08 -9.60
C PRO A 23 -11.94 -1.73 -9.25
N GLY A 24 -12.03 -0.77 -10.19
CA GLY A 24 -11.59 0.62 -10.08
C GLY A 24 -10.12 0.86 -9.71
N LEU A 25 -9.26 -0.14 -9.94
CA LEU A 25 -7.81 0.02 -10.00
C LEU A 25 -7.32 -0.21 -11.44
N PRO A 26 -6.16 0.36 -11.83
CA PRO A 26 -5.52 -0.01 -13.07
C PRO A 26 -5.12 -1.50 -13.04
N PRO A 27 -4.89 -2.12 -14.21
CA PRO A 27 -4.43 -3.51 -14.26
C PRO A 27 -3.09 -3.65 -13.52
N LEU A 28 -3.02 -4.63 -12.61
CA LEU A 28 -1.85 -4.87 -11.76
C LEU A 28 -1.17 -6.18 -12.16
N SER A 29 0.13 -6.26 -11.98
CA SER A 29 0.89 -7.50 -12.13
C SER A 29 1.21 -8.11 -10.75
N PRO A 30 1.53 -9.41 -10.66
CA PRO A 30 1.84 -10.04 -9.38
C PRO A 30 2.99 -9.40 -8.60
N ILE A 31 3.93 -8.73 -9.28
CA ILE A 31 5.03 -8.01 -8.61
C ILE A 31 4.57 -6.74 -7.88
N ASP A 32 3.40 -6.21 -8.24
CA ASP A 32 2.81 -5.02 -7.60
C ASP A 32 2.14 -5.34 -6.25
N PHE A 33 2.04 -6.63 -5.90
CA PHE A 33 1.46 -7.08 -4.64
C PHE A 33 2.55 -7.56 -3.66
N PRO A 34 2.27 -7.49 -2.35
CA PRO A 34 3.10 -8.17 -1.36
C PRO A 34 3.18 -9.68 -1.63
N SER A 35 4.36 -10.28 -1.43
CA SER A 35 4.59 -11.71 -1.71
C SER A 35 3.64 -12.66 -0.98
N PHE A 36 3.24 -12.31 0.24
CA PHE A 36 2.33 -13.11 1.07
C PHE A 36 0.89 -13.21 0.52
N VAL A 37 0.56 -12.47 -0.55
CA VAL A 37 -0.74 -12.57 -1.23
C VAL A 37 -0.86 -13.88 -2.02
N PHE A 38 0.24 -14.35 -2.60
CA PHE A 38 0.27 -15.55 -3.46
C PHE A 38 0.89 -16.76 -2.76
N ASP A 39 1.88 -16.53 -1.90
CA ASP A 39 2.58 -17.62 -1.21
C ASP A 39 1.92 -17.92 0.14
N ASP A 40 1.53 -19.19 0.35
CA ASP A 40 1.11 -19.67 1.67
C ASP A 40 2.35 -19.91 2.56
N VAL A 41 2.97 -18.81 3.00
CA VAL A 41 4.13 -18.86 3.89
C VAL A 41 3.67 -18.78 5.34
N GLU A 42 3.97 -19.83 6.10
CA GLU A 42 3.60 -19.93 7.52
C GLU A 42 4.10 -18.74 8.36
N SER A 43 5.24 -18.15 7.98
CA SER A 43 5.82 -16.97 8.64
C SER A 43 4.93 -15.72 8.57
N PHE A 44 4.10 -15.57 7.53
CA PHE A 44 3.19 -14.44 7.38
C PHE A 44 1.80 -14.68 8.00
N ASN A 45 1.52 -15.89 8.49
CA ASN A 45 0.20 -16.28 9.01
C ASN A 45 -0.28 -15.32 10.12
N ARG A 46 0.61 -14.88 11.01
CA ARG A 46 0.26 -13.93 12.07
C ARG A 46 -0.10 -12.55 11.50
N ALA A 47 0.70 -12.03 10.56
CA ALA A 47 0.45 -10.74 9.92
C ALA A 47 -0.86 -10.76 9.11
N ILE A 48 -1.09 -11.82 8.34
CA ILE A 48 -2.32 -12.03 7.56
C ILE A 48 -3.54 -12.07 8.48
N LYS A 49 -3.48 -12.81 9.59
CA LYS A 49 -4.57 -12.84 10.60
C LYS A 49 -4.83 -11.47 11.18
N SER A 50 -3.79 -10.71 11.50
CA SER A 50 -3.93 -9.34 12.01
C SER A 50 -4.57 -8.40 10.98
N ILE A 51 -4.16 -8.47 9.70
CA ILE A 51 -4.73 -7.67 8.61
C ILE A 51 -6.21 -8.02 8.43
N LYS A 52 -6.57 -9.31 8.35
CA LYS A 52 -7.96 -9.76 8.23
C LYS A 52 -8.83 -9.24 9.37
N ARG A 53 -8.36 -9.37 10.61
CA ARG A 53 -9.07 -8.85 11.79
C ARG A 53 -9.29 -7.35 11.72
N GLN A 54 -8.29 -6.57 11.33
CA GLN A 54 -8.44 -5.11 11.20
C GLN A 54 -9.46 -4.74 10.13
N ILE A 55 -9.46 -5.45 9.00
CA ILE A 55 -10.43 -5.24 7.93
C ILE A 55 -11.85 -5.62 8.39
N GLU A 56 -12.03 -6.75 9.08
CA GLU A 56 -13.32 -7.14 9.64
C GLU A 56 -13.84 -6.11 10.64
N MET A 57 -12.98 -5.62 11.54
CA MET A 57 -13.34 -4.54 12.47
C MET A 57 -13.79 -3.29 11.73
N LEU A 58 -13.05 -2.87 10.69
CA LEU A 58 -13.40 -1.73 9.84
C LEU A 58 -14.73 -1.91 9.09
N ASN A 59 -15.06 -3.14 8.67
CA ASN A 59 -16.34 -3.42 8.00
C ASN A 59 -17.52 -3.49 8.99
N SER A 60 -17.26 -3.77 10.27
CA SER A 60 -18.30 -3.93 11.29
C SER A 60 -18.77 -2.62 11.92
N GLU A 61 -17.97 -1.57 11.80
CA GLU A 61 -18.25 -0.26 12.37
C GLU A 61 -19.06 0.59 11.38
N GLU A 62 -20.06 1.30 11.91
CA GLU A 62 -20.87 2.21 11.11
C GLU A 62 -20.13 3.54 10.92
N ASN A 63 -20.11 4.08 9.70
CA ASN A 63 -19.46 5.35 9.37
C ASN A 63 -17.93 5.37 9.63
N SER A 64 -17.25 4.24 9.47
CA SER A 64 -15.80 4.16 9.67
C SER A 64 -15.04 5.20 8.85
N ARG A 65 -14.06 5.83 9.49
CA ARG A 65 -13.20 6.84 8.87
C ARG A 65 -11.75 6.41 8.91
N VAL A 66 -11.09 6.42 7.75
CA VAL A 66 -9.67 6.05 7.61
C VAL A 66 -8.87 7.26 7.19
N PHE A 67 -7.89 7.65 8.00
CA PHE A 67 -6.91 8.65 7.62
C PHE A 67 -5.83 8.01 6.75
N VAL A 68 -5.69 8.50 5.53
CA VAL A 68 -4.75 7.98 4.54
C VAL A 68 -3.66 9.02 4.35
N ASN A 69 -2.39 8.59 4.42
CA ASN A 69 -1.27 9.45 4.09
C ASN A 69 -1.18 9.63 2.56
N THR A 70 -2.09 10.43 2.01
CA THR A 70 -2.19 10.78 0.60
C THR A 70 -2.67 12.22 0.47
N PHE A 71 -2.49 12.82 -0.70
CA PHE A 71 -2.96 14.15 -1.05
C PHE A 71 -3.74 14.11 -2.36
N GLU A 72 -4.44 15.19 -2.68
CA GLU A 72 -5.45 15.20 -3.74
C GLU A 72 -4.95 14.77 -5.12
N ALA A 73 -3.74 15.18 -5.51
CA ALA A 73 -3.20 14.81 -6.82
C ALA A 73 -2.80 13.32 -6.93
N LEU A 74 -2.68 12.59 -5.81
CA LEU A 74 -2.42 11.14 -5.78
C LEU A 74 -3.69 10.31 -5.54
N LYS A 75 -4.86 10.94 -5.43
CA LYS A 75 -6.13 10.23 -5.31
C LYS A 75 -6.50 9.66 -6.67
N PHE A 76 -6.28 8.36 -6.86
CA PHE A 76 -7.01 7.61 -7.87
C PHE A 76 -8.52 7.62 -7.51
N ASP A 77 -9.42 7.50 -8.48
CA ASP A 77 -10.90 7.38 -8.30
C ASP A 77 -11.33 6.18 -7.42
N VAL A 78 -10.37 5.46 -6.85
CA VAL A 78 -10.46 4.37 -5.86
C VAL A 78 -11.33 4.72 -4.66
N LEU A 79 -11.46 6.01 -4.32
CA LEU A 79 -12.24 6.46 -3.16
C LEU A 79 -13.74 6.13 -3.27
N LYS A 80 -14.27 5.95 -4.49
CA LYS A 80 -15.69 5.62 -4.72
C LYS A 80 -16.02 4.14 -4.55
N ILE A 81 -15.02 3.27 -4.42
CA ILE A 81 -15.20 1.81 -4.42
C ILE A 81 -15.53 1.32 -3.00
N LEU A 82 -15.04 2.03 -1.99
CA LEU A 82 -15.28 1.73 -0.58
C LEU A 82 -16.51 2.48 -0.06
N ASN A 83 -17.69 2.19 -0.60
CA ASN A 83 -18.95 2.87 -0.24
C ASN A 83 -19.32 2.87 1.26
N HIS A 84 -18.67 2.02 2.07
CA HIS A 84 -18.92 1.89 3.51
C HIS A 84 -17.84 2.58 4.38
N VAL A 85 -16.76 3.11 3.80
CA VAL A 85 -15.65 3.74 4.55
C VAL A 85 -15.38 5.14 4.02
N THR A 86 -15.38 6.11 4.92
CA THR A 86 -14.95 7.48 4.59
C THR A 86 -13.43 7.58 4.67
N MET A 87 -12.75 7.70 3.53
CA MET A 87 -11.31 7.93 3.49
C MET A 87 -10.99 9.44 3.49
N VAL A 88 -10.07 9.86 4.37
CA VAL A 88 -9.64 11.25 4.52
C VAL A 88 -8.12 11.33 4.30
N GLY A 89 -7.69 12.01 3.23
CA GLY A 89 -6.27 12.23 2.94
C GLY A 89 -5.67 13.28 3.87
N ILE A 90 -4.58 12.93 4.58
CA ILE A 90 -3.87 13.80 5.52
C ILE A 90 -2.39 14.01 5.15
N GLY A 91 -2.00 13.58 3.95
CA GLY A 91 -0.61 13.54 3.53
C GLY A 91 -0.09 14.81 2.85
N PRO A 92 1.24 14.90 2.65
CA PRO A 92 2.24 13.93 3.12
C PRO A 92 2.55 14.09 4.62
N SER A 93 2.50 13.00 5.38
CA SER A 93 2.99 12.95 6.76
C SER A 93 4.52 12.86 6.75
N ILE A 94 5.18 14.02 6.86
CA ILE A 94 6.64 14.13 6.82
C ILE A 94 7.21 13.90 8.23
N PRO A 95 8.17 12.96 8.41
CA PRO A 95 8.81 12.77 9.70
C PRO A 95 9.55 14.05 10.17
N LEU A 96 9.48 14.34 11.47
CA LEU A 96 10.02 15.58 12.04
C LEU A 96 11.54 15.75 11.84
N ILE A 97 12.28 14.65 11.69
CA ILE A 97 13.72 14.65 11.41
C ILE A 97 14.09 15.38 10.10
N PHE A 98 13.17 15.46 9.14
CA PHE A 98 13.38 16.18 7.89
C PHE A 98 13.15 17.70 8.02
N LEU A 99 12.63 18.17 9.16
CA LEU A 99 12.40 19.59 9.47
C LEU A 99 13.46 20.15 10.41
N ASP A 100 14.33 19.30 10.96
CA ASP A 100 15.47 19.71 11.79
C ASP A 100 16.73 19.71 10.93
N ASP A 101 17.16 20.91 10.51
CA ASP A 101 18.33 21.19 9.67
C ASP A 101 19.65 20.60 10.20
N ASN A 102 19.64 20.05 11.41
CA ASN A 102 20.83 19.60 12.14
C ASN A 102 21.12 18.09 12.04
N THR A 103 20.20 17.30 11.47
CA THR A 103 20.31 15.82 11.51
C THR A 103 20.54 15.16 10.15
N PHE A 104 20.39 15.89 9.05
CA PHE A 104 20.52 15.36 7.68
C PHE A 104 21.96 15.46 7.11
N ARG A 105 22.96 15.07 7.90
CA ARG A 105 24.38 15.12 7.49
C ARG A 105 25.03 13.77 7.15
N ALA A 106 24.34 12.65 7.39
CA ALA A 106 24.95 11.32 7.21
C ALA A 106 24.86 10.78 5.77
N ASP A 107 23.85 11.22 4.99
CA ASP A 107 23.52 10.58 3.70
C ASP A 107 23.83 11.48 2.48
N MET A 108 24.39 12.67 2.70
CA MET A 108 24.81 13.55 1.62
C MET A 108 26.12 13.00 1.03
N ILE A 109 25.98 12.04 0.10
CA ILE A 109 27.08 11.69 -0.80
C ILE A 109 27.38 12.96 -1.59
N GLU A 110 28.49 13.62 -1.24
CA GLU A 110 29.08 14.67 -2.05
C GLU A 110 29.45 14.05 -3.39
N ILE A 111 28.64 14.30 -4.42
CA ILE A 111 28.99 13.98 -5.79
C ILE A 111 30.14 14.94 -6.13
N SER A 112 31.38 14.50 -5.90
CA SER A 112 32.54 15.27 -6.32
C SER A 112 32.43 15.47 -7.84
N SER A 113 32.49 16.71 -8.30
CA SER A 113 32.46 17.12 -9.70
C SER A 113 33.73 16.71 -10.46
N LYS A 114 34.12 15.43 -10.39
CA LYS A 114 35.09 14.86 -11.32
C LYS A 114 34.37 14.45 -12.59
N ASN A 115 34.35 15.42 -13.50
CA ASN A 115 34.20 15.32 -14.95
C ASN A 115 33.86 13.91 -15.48
N TYR A 116 32.57 13.68 -15.72
CA TYR A 116 32.11 12.71 -16.70
C TYR A 116 32.31 13.30 -18.10
N MET A 117 33.56 13.43 -18.52
CA MET A 117 34.01 13.48 -19.92
C MET A 117 35.53 13.41 -19.88
N ASP A 118 36.05 12.19 -20.03
CA ASP A 118 37.30 11.87 -20.75
C ASP A 118 37.15 10.45 -21.29
#